data_AF-A0A9P6IPK0-F1
#
_entry.id   AF-A0A9P6IPK0-F1
#
_cell.length_a   1.000
_cell.length_b   1.000
_cell.length_c   1.000
_cell.angle_alpha   90.00
_cell.angle_beta   90.00
_cell.angle_gamma   90.00
#
_symmetry.space_group_name_H-M   'P 1'
#
loop_
_entity.id
_entity.type
_entity.pdbx_description
1 polymer ?
#
loop_
_entity_poly.entity_id
_entity_poly.type
_entity_poly.pdbx_seq_one_letter_code
_entity_poly.pdbx_strand_id
1 'polypeptide(L)'
;MEDGDKAALSIWSRFRDLSIVKYKDIYARLNIAFDIYSGESQVTDGMERALKMLKEKNLLTESDGALIIDLTKYKLGICVVQKKDGTTLYITRDIGAALERYEKYGFEHMYYIVASQQDLHLKQLFKILELLGFDFAKKVTHLNFGMVGGMSTQDILEETRDAMHEVMKKNEHKYAQIDDPLQVADNIGISAIMIQDASARRVKNYDFDWKRMFSFEGDTGPYFQYAHARLCSIERKTEMSVNPNADLRHLGDSRAAGDLITMIARYPQIVRETTRSFEP
;
A
#
# COMPACT_ATOMS: atom_id res chain seq x y z
N MET A 1 -4.78 -13.17 -27.89
CA MET A 1 -5.49 -13.25 -26.59
C MET A 1 -6.78 -12.45 -26.64
N GLU A 2 -6.73 -11.20 -27.09
CA GLU A 2 -7.94 -10.36 -27.29
C GLU A 2 -8.93 -10.97 -28.29
N ASP A 3 -8.45 -11.68 -29.32
CA ASP A 3 -9.30 -12.42 -30.27
C ASP A 3 -9.93 -13.70 -29.70
N GLY A 4 -9.77 -13.98 -28.41
CA GLY A 4 -10.39 -15.14 -27.75
C GLY A 4 -9.73 -16.49 -28.04
N ASP A 5 -8.50 -16.52 -28.56
CA ASP A 5 -7.75 -17.76 -28.79
C ASP A 5 -7.59 -18.57 -27.48
N LYS A 6 -8.26 -19.72 -27.45
CA LYS A 6 -8.31 -20.63 -26.29
C LYS A 6 -6.92 -21.14 -25.87
N ALA A 7 -6.01 -21.39 -26.82
CA ALA A 7 -4.68 -21.88 -26.50
C ALA A 7 -3.86 -20.78 -25.81
N ALA A 8 -3.90 -19.56 -26.37
CA ALA A 8 -3.23 -18.40 -25.78
C ALA A 8 -3.82 -18.04 -24.40
N LEU A 9 -5.15 -18.06 -24.26
CA LEU A 9 -5.84 -17.79 -22.99
C LEU A 9 -5.52 -18.84 -21.92
N SER A 10 -5.38 -20.11 -22.30
CA SER A 10 -4.99 -21.19 -21.37
C SER A 10 -3.57 -20.98 -20.83
N ILE A 11 -2.63 -20.63 -21.70
CA ILE A 11 -1.25 -20.32 -21.30
C ILE A 11 -1.22 -19.09 -20.39
N TRP A 12 -1.95 -18.03 -20.75
CA TRP A 12 -2.06 -16.82 -19.95
C TRP A 12 -2.65 -17.09 -18.56
N SER A 13 -3.73 -17.86 -18.46
CA SER A 13 -4.34 -18.21 -17.17
C SER A 13 -3.35 -18.94 -16.29
N ARG A 14 -2.60 -19.90 -16.86
CA ARG A 14 -1.56 -20.63 -16.13
C ARG A 14 -0.47 -19.70 -15.60
N PHE A 15 0.00 -18.73 -16.40
CA PHE A 15 0.97 -17.76 -15.92
C PHE A 15 0.40 -16.88 -14.81
N ARG A 16 -0.82 -16.38 -14.97
CA ARG A 16 -1.52 -15.58 -13.95
C ARG A 16 -1.63 -16.34 -12.63
N ASP A 17 -2.08 -17.59 -12.67
CA ASP A 17 -2.31 -18.40 -11.47
C ASP A 17 -0.99 -18.68 -10.74
N LEU A 18 0.08 -18.99 -11.48
CA LEU A 18 1.42 -19.18 -10.91
C LEU A 18 1.98 -17.88 -10.31
N SER A 19 1.77 -16.73 -10.96
CA SER A 19 2.17 -15.43 -10.43
C SER A 19 1.42 -15.10 -9.14
N ILE A 20 0.11 -15.37 -9.07
CA ILE A 20 -0.69 -15.13 -7.85
C ILE A 20 -0.19 -15.98 -6.69
N VAL A 21 0.21 -17.24 -6.92
CA VAL A 21 0.81 -18.08 -5.88
C VAL A 21 2.07 -17.41 -5.32
N LYS A 22 2.97 -16.92 -6.17
CA LYS A 22 4.18 -16.23 -5.73
C LYS A 22 3.91 -14.89 -5.05
N TYR A 23 2.92 -14.14 -5.53
CA TYR A 23 2.51 -12.89 -4.88
C TYR A 23 1.96 -13.15 -3.47
N LYS A 24 1.18 -14.21 -3.27
CA LYS A 24 0.69 -14.58 -1.93
C LYS A 24 1.83 -14.80 -0.93
N ASP A 25 2.88 -15.51 -1.34
CA ASP A 25 4.05 -15.74 -0.48
C ASP A 25 4.74 -14.42 -0.08
N ILE A 26 4.94 -13.53 -1.06
CA ILE A 26 5.59 -12.22 -0.83
C ILE A 26 4.71 -11.33 0.07
N TYR A 27 3.42 -11.23 -0.22
CA TYR A 27 2.50 -10.42 0.58
C TYR A 27 2.34 -10.97 1.99
N ALA A 28 2.27 -12.29 2.16
CA ALA A 28 2.20 -12.92 3.47
C ALA A 28 3.45 -12.61 4.32
N ARG A 29 4.64 -12.61 3.70
CA ARG A 29 5.89 -12.18 4.36
C ARG A 29 5.82 -10.72 4.84
N LEU A 30 5.06 -9.86 4.16
CA LEU A 30 4.78 -8.48 4.58
C LEU A 30 3.54 -8.34 5.48
N ASN A 31 2.98 -9.44 5.99
CA ASN A 31 1.72 -9.48 6.75
C ASN A 31 0.51 -8.89 6.00
N ILE A 32 0.47 -9.04 4.67
CA ILE A 32 -0.62 -8.62 3.79
C ILE A 32 -1.34 -9.86 3.26
N ALA A 33 -2.66 -9.87 3.38
CA ALA A 33 -3.52 -10.86 2.74
C ALA A 33 -4.60 -10.14 1.93
N PHE A 34 -4.66 -10.40 0.63
CA PHE A 34 -5.73 -9.88 -0.23
C PHE A 34 -6.90 -10.84 -0.26
N ASP A 35 -8.11 -10.33 -0.08
CA ASP A 35 -9.34 -11.11 -0.29
C ASP A 35 -9.51 -11.51 -1.75
N ILE A 36 -9.09 -10.65 -2.68
CA ILE A 36 -9.34 -10.78 -4.11
C ILE A 36 -8.14 -10.30 -4.92
N TYR A 37 -7.60 -11.17 -5.76
CA TYR A 37 -6.58 -10.86 -6.76
C TYR A 37 -7.24 -10.47 -8.09
N SER A 38 -7.78 -9.25 -8.12
CA SER A 38 -8.43 -8.69 -9.31
C SER A 38 -7.41 -8.33 -10.40
N GLY A 39 -7.80 -8.39 -11.67
CA GLY A 39 -6.96 -7.95 -12.78
C GLY A 39 -7.74 -7.26 -13.89
N GLU A 40 -7.03 -6.53 -14.75
CA GLU A 40 -7.59 -5.84 -15.93
C GLU A 40 -8.33 -6.79 -16.88
N SER A 41 -7.87 -8.04 -16.97
CA SER A 41 -8.50 -9.09 -17.77
C SER A 41 -9.87 -9.56 -17.28
N GLN A 42 -10.27 -9.17 -16.06
CA GLN A 42 -11.57 -9.54 -15.50
C GLN A 42 -12.65 -8.50 -15.79
N VAL A 43 -12.27 -7.35 -16.36
CA VAL A 43 -13.18 -6.27 -16.76
C VAL A 43 -13.52 -6.47 -18.24
N THR A 44 -14.29 -7.49 -18.56
CA THR A 44 -14.65 -7.78 -19.96
C THR A 44 -15.85 -6.95 -20.42
N ASP A 45 -16.90 -6.89 -19.61
CA ASP A 45 -18.18 -6.28 -20.00
C ASP A 45 -18.25 -4.80 -19.60
N GLY A 46 -17.49 -4.41 -18.57
CA GLY A 46 -17.43 -3.05 -18.06
C GLY A 46 -16.94 -2.02 -19.09
N MET A 47 -16.05 -2.38 -20.02
CA MET A 47 -15.50 -1.45 -21.01
C MET A 47 -16.54 -1.03 -22.05
N GLU A 48 -17.27 -1.99 -22.64
CA GLU A 48 -18.33 -1.70 -23.61
C GLU A 48 -19.46 -0.89 -22.97
N ARG A 49 -19.82 -1.27 -21.73
CA ARG A 49 -20.86 -0.58 -20.95
C ARG A 49 -20.45 0.85 -20.61
N ALA A 50 -19.19 1.07 -20.23
CA ALA A 50 -18.64 2.41 -20.01
C ALA A 50 -18.69 3.27 -21.29
N LEU A 51 -18.26 2.72 -22.43
CA LEU A 51 -18.32 3.43 -23.72
C LEU A 51 -19.75 3.80 -24.12
N LYS A 52 -20.71 2.89 -23.92
CA LYS A 52 -22.13 3.14 -24.19
C LYS A 52 -22.66 4.29 -23.32
N MET A 53 -22.40 4.27 -22.01
CA MET A 53 -22.82 5.33 -21.10
C MET A 53 -22.19 6.68 -21.45
N LEU A 54 -20.91 6.70 -21.83
CA LEU A 54 -20.21 7.90 -22.27
C LEU A 54 -20.85 8.51 -23.53
N LYS A 55 -21.28 7.67 -24.49
CA LYS A 55 -22.03 8.10 -25.68
C LYS A 55 -23.41 8.63 -25.32
N GLU A 56 -24.18 7.90 -24.52
CA GLU A 56 -25.54 8.28 -24.11
C GLU A 56 -25.59 9.61 -23.34
N LYS A 57 -24.53 9.91 -22.58
CA LYS A 57 -24.37 11.18 -21.85
C LYS A 57 -23.76 12.30 -22.71
N ASN A 58 -23.49 12.06 -23.99
CA ASN A 58 -22.84 13.00 -24.91
C ASN A 58 -21.52 13.57 -24.37
N LEU A 59 -20.71 12.72 -23.72
CA LEU A 59 -19.41 13.11 -23.16
C LEU A 59 -18.25 12.90 -24.13
N LEU A 60 -18.45 12.10 -25.18
CA LEU A 60 -17.43 11.82 -26.19
C LEU A 60 -17.48 12.85 -27.32
N THR A 61 -16.30 13.36 -27.65
CA THR A 61 -16.06 14.21 -28.82
C THR A 61 -15.04 13.52 -29.71
N GLU A 62 -15.24 13.57 -31.02
CA GLU A 62 -14.23 13.12 -31.98
C GLU A 62 -13.20 14.23 -32.23
N SER A 63 -11.91 13.89 -32.13
CA SER A 63 -10.81 14.80 -32.38
C SER A 63 -9.70 14.07 -33.11
N ASP A 64 -9.39 14.51 -34.34
CA ASP A 64 -8.42 13.89 -35.24
C ASP A 64 -8.64 12.38 -35.45
N GLY A 65 -9.88 11.88 -35.40
CA GLY A 65 -10.22 10.46 -35.52
C GLY A 65 -10.04 9.65 -34.23
N ALA A 66 -9.66 10.27 -33.12
CA ALA A 66 -9.69 9.67 -31.78
C ALA A 66 -10.96 10.09 -31.04
N LEU A 67 -11.44 9.24 -30.12
CA LEU A 67 -12.51 9.62 -29.20
C LEU A 67 -11.91 10.16 -27.90
N ILE A 68 -12.33 11.36 -27.53
CA ILE A 68 -11.84 12.07 -26.36
C ILE A 68 -12.99 12.55 -25.46
N ILE A 69 -12.69 12.84 -24.21
CA ILE A 69 -13.54 13.59 -23.28
C ILE A 69 -12.80 14.89 -22.95
N ASP A 70 -13.41 16.02 -23.29
CA ASP A 70 -12.85 17.33 -22.97
C ASP A 70 -13.22 17.73 -21.53
N LEU A 71 -12.23 17.69 -20.63
CA LEU A 71 -12.34 18.09 -19.25
C LEU A 71 -11.63 19.42 -18.96
N THR A 72 -11.34 20.22 -20.00
CA THR A 72 -10.67 21.51 -19.88
C THR A 72 -11.45 22.48 -18.99
N LYS A 73 -12.78 22.44 -19.05
CA LYS A 73 -13.68 23.20 -18.15
C LYS A 73 -13.41 22.91 -16.66
N TYR A 74 -12.90 21.72 -16.34
CA TYR A 74 -12.56 21.28 -14.99
C TYR A 74 -11.07 21.41 -14.68
N LYS A 75 -10.28 22.02 -15.56
CA LYS A 75 -8.80 22.12 -15.47
C LYS A 75 -8.10 20.75 -15.47
N LEU A 76 -8.68 19.75 -16.15
CA LEU A 76 -8.14 18.40 -16.26
C LEU A 76 -7.70 18.04 -17.69
N GLY A 77 -7.76 18.99 -18.63
CA GLY A 77 -7.34 18.81 -20.02
C GLY A 77 -8.21 17.80 -20.77
N ILE A 78 -7.61 17.17 -21.79
CA ILE A 78 -8.27 16.19 -22.65
C ILE A 78 -7.94 14.78 -22.17
N CYS A 79 -8.96 13.94 -22.01
CA CYS A 79 -8.80 12.53 -21.71
C CYS A 79 -9.06 11.71 -22.99
N VAL A 80 -8.06 10.96 -23.46
CA VAL A 80 -8.23 10.10 -24.65
C VAL A 80 -8.87 8.78 -24.22
N VAL A 81 -9.99 8.43 -24.85
CA VAL A 81 -10.78 7.23 -24.55
C VAL A 81 -10.47 6.11 -25.53
N GLN A 82 -10.38 6.47 -26.81
CA GLN A 82 -10.09 5.54 -27.91
C GLN A 82 -9.14 6.20 -28.90
N LYS A 83 -8.11 5.48 -29.32
CA LYS A 83 -7.19 5.92 -30.38
C LYS A 83 -7.83 5.80 -31.77
N LYS A 84 -7.18 6.40 -32.78
CA LYS A 84 -7.62 6.35 -34.19
C LYS A 84 -7.73 4.94 -34.76
N ASP A 85 -6.94 4.00 -34.23
CA ASP A 85 -6.94 2.59 -34.60
C ASP A 85 -8.09 1.78 -33.96
N GLY A 86 -8.96 2.42 -33.17
CA GLY A 86 -10.05 1.76 -32.47
C GLY A 86 -9.66 1.16 -31.12
N THR A 87 -8.39 1.23 -30.71
CA THR A 87 -7.93 0.68 -29.43
C THR A 87 -8.44 1.54 -28.27
N THR A 88 -9.16 0.90 -27.33
CA THR A 88 -9.61 1.54 -26.09
C THR A 88 -8.47 1.70 -25.11
N LEU A 89 -8.41 2.84 -24.40
CA LEU A 89 -7.38 3.11 -23.39
C LEU A 89 -7.86 2.77 -21.97
N TYR A 90 -6.90 2.74 -21.04
CA TYR A 90 -7.08 2.35 -19.64
C TYR A 90 -8.27 3.05 -18.95
N ILE A 91 -8.59 4.29 -19.31
CA ILE A 91 -9.70 5.03 -18.71
C ILE A 91 -11.06 4.31 -18.85
N THR A 92 -11.32 3.66 -19.98
CA THR A 92 -12.57 2.91 -20.21
C THR A 92 -12.67 1.70 -19.29
N ARG A 93 -11.54 1.00 -19.12
CA ARG A 93 -11.40 -0.15 -18.23
C ARG A 93 -11.58 0.25 -16.78
N ASP A 94 -11.00 1.37 -16.36
CA ASP A 94 -11.12 1.84 -14.98
C ASP A 94 -12.54 2.32 -14.63
N ILE A 95 -13.26 2.92 -15.58
CA ILE A 95 -14.69 3.23 -15.42
C ILE A 95 -15.49 1.93 -15.22
N GLY A 96 -15.26 0.94 -16.09
CA GLY A 96 -15.90 -0.37 -15.98
C GLY A 96 -15.60 -1.07 -14.65
N ALA A 97 -14.34 -1.09 -14.23
CA ALA A 97 -13.91 -1.68 -12.97
C ALA A 97 -14.54 -0.98 -11.76
N ALA A 98 -14.61 0.35 -11.76
CA ALA A 98 -15.24 1.10 -10.68
C ALA A 98 -16.74 0.79 -10.57
N LEU A 99 -17.44 0.66 -11.71
CA LEU A 99 -18.84 0.29 -11.78
C LEU A 99 -19.07 -1.14 -11.26
N GLU A 100 -18.33 -2.12 -11.78
CA GLU A 100 -18.46 -3.52 -11.37
C GLU A 100 -18.20 -3.72 -9.87
N ARG A 101 -17.20 -3.01 -9.31
CA ARG A 101 -16.93 -3.02 -7.87
C ARG A 101 -18.08 -2.42 -7.07
N TYR A 102 -18.68 -1.33 -7.53
CA TYR A 102 -19.80 -0.72 -6.84
C TYR A 102 -21.05 -1.60 -6.90
N GLU A 103 -21.37 -2.17 -8.07
CA GLU A 103 -22.49 -3.10 -8.23
C GLU A 103 -22.32 -4.36 -7.37
N LYS A 104 -21.10 -4.87 -7.25
CA LYS A 104 -20.81 -6.08 -6.49
C LYS A 104 -20.78 -5.87 -4.97
N TYR A 105 -20.23 -4.75 -4.49
CA TYR A 105 -19.97 -4.54 -3.06
C TYR A 105 -20.80 -3.45 -2.40
N GLY A 106 -21.38 -2.52 -3.18
CA GLY A 106 -22.11 -1.37 -2.63
C GLY A 106 -21.27 -0.55 -1.66
N PHE A 107 -19.98 -0.34 -1.95
CA PHE A 107 -19.03 0.21 -0.99
C PHE A 107 -19.41 1.62 -0.50
N GLU A 108 -19.08 1.90 0.76
CA GLU A 108 -19.20 3.25 1.35
C GLU A 108 -17.97 4.13 1.04
N HIS A 109 -16.79 3.52 0.93
CA HIS A 109 -15.56 4.17 0.50
C HIS A 109 -14.71 3.22 -0.35
N MET A 110 -14.05 3.74 -1.38
CA MET A 110 -13.07 3.01 -2.18
C MET A 110 -11.79 3.85 -2.33
N TYR A 111 -10.68 3.33 -1.80
CA TYR A 111 -9.37 3.99 -1.85
C TYR A 111 -8.52 3.40 -2.98
N TYR A 112 -8.01 4.29 -3.84
CA TYR A 112 -6.99 3.97 -4.83
C TYR A 112 -5.63 4.36 -4.25
N ILE A 113 -4.81 3.37 -3.87
CA ILE A 113 -3.43 3.60 -3.44
C ILE A 113 -2.53 3.49 -4.67
N VAL A 114 -2.23 4.63 -5.31
CA VAL A 114 -1.54 4.67 -6.61
C VAL A 114 -0.51 5.80 -6.62
N ALA A 115 0.66 5.58 -7.22
CA ALA A 115 1.73 6.55 -7.28
C ALA A 115 1.29 7.89 -7.89
N SER A 116 1.91 8.98 -7.45
CA SER A 116 1.58 10.36 -7.81
C SER A 116 1.72 10.68 -9.30
N GLN A 117 2.49 9.89 -10.08
CA GLN A 117 2.51 10.04 -11.54
C GLN A 117 1.16 9.77 -12.20
N GLN A 118 0.24 9.08 -11.52
CA GLN A 118 -1.11 8.80 -12.00
C GLN A 118 -2.17 9.79 -11.48
N ASP A 119 -1.75 10.87 -10.81
CA ASP A 119 -2.65 11.90 -10.27
C ASP A 119 -3.64 12.44 -11.32
N LEU A 120 -3.16 12.76 -12.53
CA LEU A 120 -4.01 13.31 -13.58
C LEU A 120 -5.03 12.27 -14.05
N HIS A 121 -4.60 11.03 -14.28
CA HIS A 121 -5.46 9.93 -14.71
C HIS A 121 -6.60 9.68 -13.73
N LEU A 122 -6.31 9.56 -12.43
CA LEU A 122 -7.34 9.32 -11.42
C LEU A 122 -8.25 10.54 -11.22
N LYS A 123 -7.74 11.77 -11.31
CA LYS A 123 -8.59 12.97 -11.31
C LYS A 123 -9.56 12.99 -12.50
N GLN A 124 -9.08 12.61 -13.69
CA GLN A 124 -9.93 12.47 -14.88
C GLN A 124 -10.97 11.37 -14.68
N LEU A 125 -10.57 10.19 -14.21
CA LEU A 125 -11.48 9.08 -13.90
C LEU A 125 -12.60 9.50 -12.95
N PHE A 126 -12.27 10.09 -11.80
CA PHE A 126 -13.26 10.48 -10.80
C PHE A 126 -14.21 11.56 -11.33
N LYS A 127 -13.69 12.52 -12.11
CA LYS A 127 -14.53 13.52 -12.76
C LYS A 127 -15.45 12.89 -13.81
N ILE A 128 -14.98 11.92 -14.58
CA ILE A 128 -15.80 11.21 -15.57
C ILE A 128 -16.92 10.42 -14.87
N LEU A 129 -16.62 9.73 -13.76
CA LEU A 129 -17.64 9.04 -12.96
C LEU A 129 -18.73 10.00 -12.44
N GLU A 130 -18.33 11.21 -12.01
CA GLU A 130 -19.27 12.26 -11.61
C GLU A 130 -20.14 12.74 -12.78
N LEU A 131 -19.55 12.97 -13.96
CA LEU A 131 -20.27 13.41 -15.17
C LEU A 131 -21.24 12.34 -15.71
N LEU A 132 -20.90 11.06 -15.52
CA LEU A 132 -21.79 9.94 -15.81
C LEU A 132 -22.99 9.87 -14.85
N GLY A 133 -22.94 10.62 -13.73
CA GLY A 133 -24.00 10.72 -12.74
C GLY A 133 -23.94 9.63 -11.66
N PHE A 134 -22.76 9.05 -11.43
CA PHE A 134 -22.62 8.03 -10.38
C PHE A 134 -22.45 8.66 -9.00
N ASP A 135 -23.40 8.40 -8.11
CA ASP A 135 -23.35 8.90 -6.73
C ASP A 135 -22.13 8.42 -5.95
N PHE A 136 -21.57 7.24 -6.30
CA PHE A 136 -20.37 6.72 -5.68
C PHE A 136 -19.09 7.45 -6.09
N ALA A 137 -19.13 8.35 -7.08
CA ALA A 137 -17.97 9.15 -7.47
C ALA A 137 -17.46 10.04 -6.32
N LYS A 138 -18.31 10.40 -5.34
CA LYS A 138 -17.90 11.10 -4.11
C LYS A 138 -17.31 10.18 -3.03
N LYS A 139 -17.45 8.86 -3.20
CA LYS A 139 -16.99 7.81 -2.28
C LYS A 139 -15.62 7.25 -2.67
N VAL A 140 -15.09 7.62 -3.85
CA VAL A 140 -13.76 7.20 -4.29
C VAL A 140 -12.70 8.22 -3.90
N THR A 141 -11.53 7.76 -3.48
CA THR A 141 -10.43 8.65 -3.04
C THR A 141 -9.09 8.12 -3.53
N HIS A 142 -8.26 9.00 -4.07
CA HIS A 142 -6.89 8.69 -4.45
C HIS A 142 -5.96 9.00 -3.27
N LEU A 143 -5.33 7.98 -2.72
CA LEU A 143 -4.24 8.10 -1.75
C LEU A 143 -2.92 7.95 -2.51
N ASN A 144 -2.36 9.08 -2.91
CA ASN A 144 -1.12 9.08 -3.70
C ASN A 144 0.13 8.90 -2.84
N PHE A 145 1.21 8.46 -3.49
CA PHE A 145 2.53 8.34 -2.90
C PHE A 145 3.63 8.73 -3.90
N GLY A 146 4.78 9.16 -3.39
CA GLY A 146 5.96 9.52 -4.17
C GLY A 146 6.69 8.28 -4.69
N MET A 147 7.74 8.49 -5.46
CA MET A 147 8.58 7.42 -5.99
C MET A 147 9.75 7.12 -5.07
N VAL A 148 10.13 5.83 -5.07
CA VAL A 148 11.37 5.36 -4.46
C VAL A 148 12.43 5.22 -5.54
N GLY A 149 13.52 5.97 -5.41
CA GLY A 149 14.69 5.88 -6.29
C GLY A 149 15.64 4.76 -5.85
N GLY A 150 16.26 4.09 -6.83
CA GLY A 150 17.40 3.19 -6.58
C GLY A 150 17.06 1.76 -6.12
N MET A 151 15.85 1.26 -6.34
CA MET A 151 15.42 -0.07 -5.89
C MET A 151 15.20 -1.11 -7.01
N SER A 152 15.70 -2.33 -6.77
CA SER A 152 15.27 -3.61 -7.35
C SER A 152 14.45 -4.37 -6.29
N THR A 153 13.18 -4.67 -6.57
CA THR A 153 12.21 -5.14 -5.55
C THR A 153 12.41 -6.59 -5.10
N GLN A 154 13.05 -7.43 -5.92
CA GLN A 154 13.11 -8.86 -5.64
C GLN A 154 14.25 -9.23 -4.68
N ASP A 155 15.38 -8.51 -4.75
CA ASP A 155 16.56 -8.80 -3.95
C ASP A 155 16.49 -8.15 -2.57
N ILE A 156 15.70 -7.08 -2.41
CA ILE A 156 15.74 -6.25 -1.19
C ILE A 156 15.35 -7.00 0.08
N LEU A 157 14.35 -7.87 0.03
CA LEU A 157 13.90 -8.59 1.22
C LEU A 157 14.93 -9.63 1.66
N GLU A 158 15.59 -10.29 0.71
CA GLU A 158 16.64 -11.28 1.00
C GLU A 158 17.92 -10.61 1.46
N GLU A 159 18.37 -9.57 0.76
CA GLU A 159 19.54 -8.76 1.14
C GLU A 159 19.38 -8.12 2.52
N THR A 160 18.18 -7.62 2.83
CA THR A 160 17.89 -7.02 4.14
C THR A 160 17.88 -8.06 5.24
N ARG A 161 17.29 -9.25 5.02
CA ARG A 161 17.35 -10.37 5.97
C ARG A 161 18.82 -10.74 6.25
N ASP A 162 19.62 -10.92 5.21
CA ASP A 162 21.00 -11.38 5.35
C ASP A 162 21.87 -10.32 6.06
N ALA A 163 21.69 -9.04 5.71
CA ALA A 163 22.35 -7.95 6.41
C ALA A 163 21.98 -7.88 7.90
N MET A 164 20.70 -8.05 8.24
CA MET A 164 20.26 -8.09 9.64
C MET A 164 20.79 -9.32 10.37
N HIS A 165 20.87 -10.47 9.70
CA HIS A 165 21.44 -11.69 10.27
C HIS A 165 22.91 -11.49 10.65
N GLU A 166 23.71 -10.86 9.78
CA GLU A 166 25.10 -10.53 10.07
C GLU A 166 25.25 -9.54 11.22
N VAL A 167 24.35 -8.56 11.35
CA VAL A 167 24.37 -7.66 12.51
C VAL A 167 24.04 -8.40 13.80
N MET A 168 23.07 -9.32 13.79
CA MET A 168 22.70 -10.12 14.97
C MET A 168 23.86 -10.98 15.48
N LYS A 169 24.67 -11.55 14.59
CA LYS A 169 25.83 -12.39 14.94
C LYS A 169 26.91 -11.65 15.74
N LYS A 170 26.96 -10.31 15.66
CA LYS A 170 27.96 -9.50 16.40
C LYS A 170 27.83 -9.60 17.92
N ASN A 171 26.68 -10.05 18.45
CA ASN A 171 26.50 -10.33 19.88
C ASN A 171 26.26 -11.82 20.09
N GLU A 172 27.34 -12.60 20.16
CA GLU A 172 27.31 -14.06 20.26
C GLU A 172 26.42 -14.55 21.41
N HIS A 173 26.52 -13.91 22.59
CA HIS A 173 25.74 -14.30 23.76
C HIS A 173 24.23 -14.13 23.57
N LYS A 174 23.78 -13.04 22.93
CA LYS A 174 22.36 -12.84 22.63
C LYS A 174 21.92 -13.72 21.46
N TYR A 175 22.76 -13.87 20.45
CA TYR A 175 22.48 -14.68 19.27
C TYR A 175 22.25 -16.16 19.64
N ALA A 176 23.02 -16.70 20.58
CA ALA A 176 22.86 -18.07 21.08
C ALA A 176 21.52 -18.35 21.78
N GLN A 177 20.75 -17.32 22.15
CA GLN A 177 19.43 -17.45 22.78
C GLN A 177 18.27 -17.40 21.79
N ILE A 178 18.56 -17.30 20.49
CA ILE A 178 17.55 -17.15 19.44
C ILE A 178 17.32 -18.52 18.80
N ASP A 179 16.09 -19.04 18.94
CA ASP A 179 15.72 -20.36 18.39
C ASP A 179 15.78 -20.39 16.86
N ASP A 180 15.26 -19.34 16.21
CA ASP A 180 15.30 -19.18 14.75
C ASP A 180 15.91 -17.82 14.35
N PRO A 181 17.25 -17.76 14.21
CA PRO A 181 17.93 -16.52 13.86
C PRO A 181 17.55 -15.96 12.49
N LEU A 182 17.20 -16.82 11.52
CA LEU A 182 16.86 -16.38 10.18
C LEU A 182 15.48 -15.74 10.13
N GLN A 183 14.50 -16.32 10.83
CA GLN A 183 13.16 -15.72 10.95
C GLN A 183 13.21 -14.39 11.71
N VAL A 184 14.01 -14.30 12.78
CA VAL A 184 14.18 -13.04 13.52
C VAL A 184 14.87 -11.99 12.65
N ALA A 185 15.91 -12.36 11.89
CA ALA A 185 16.56 -11.46 10.94
C ALA A 185 15.58 -10.96 9.87
N ASP A 186 14.71 -11.84 9.38
CA ASP A 186 13.68 -11.48 8.41
C ASP A 186 12.69 -10.45 8.99
N ASN A 187 12.17 -10.70 10.19
CA ASN A 187 11.27 -9.78 10.88
C ASN A 187 11.90 -8.40 11.12
N ILE A 188 13.17 -8.37 11.54
CA ILE A 188 13.91 -7.12 11.72
C ILE A 188 14.09 -6.42 10.36
N GLY A 189 14.44 -7.16 9.31
CA GLY A 189 14.61 -6.62 7.98
C GLY A 189 13.32 -6.01 7.41
N ILE A 190 12.20 -6.72 7.50
CA ILE A 190 10.88 -6.21 7.08
C ILE A 190 10.55 -4.93 7.84
N SER A 191 10.79 -4.88 9.15
CA SER A 191 10.57 -3.65 9.93
C SER A 191 11.43 -2.48 9.44
N ALA A 192 12.66 -2.76 9.01
CA ALA A 192 13.58 -1.75 8.50
C ALA A 192 13.04 -1.12 7.21
N ILE A 193 12.59 -1.94 6.28
CA ILE A 193 11.98 -1.50 5.00
C ILE A 193 10.70 -0.70 5.27
N MET A 194 9.78 -1.26 6.07
CA MET A 194 8.47 -0.66 6.31
C MET A 194 8.57 0.68 7.05
N ILE A 195 9.42 0.78 8.07
CA ILE A 195 9.59 2.02 8.83
C ILE A 195 10.32 3.09 8.00
N GLN A 196 11.30 2.70 7.19
CA GLN A 196 11.94 3.63 6.26
C GLN A 196 10.91 4.26 5.32
N ASP A 197 10.04 3.46 4.70
CA ASP A 197 8.98 3.93 3.81
C ASP A 197 7.93 4.79 4.54
N ALA A 198 7.51 4.35 5.73
CA ALA A 198 6.51 5.04 6.55
C ALA A 198 7.02 6.30 7.27
N SER A 199 8.35 6.49 7.39
CA SER A 199 8.93 7.59 8.18
C SER A 199 8.71 8.98 7.57
N ALA A 200 8.32 9.06 6.30
CA ALA A 200 8.06 10.29 5.59
C ALA A 200 6.61 10.38 5.12
N ARG A 201 6.12 11.60 4.91
CA ARG A 201 4.82 11.82 4.27
C ARG A 201 4.76 11.12 2.93
N ARG A 202 3.68 10.40 2.66
CA ARG A 202 3.54 9.53 1.47
C ARG A 202 3.88 10.24 0.16
N VAL A 203 3.51 11.50 0.02
CA VAL A 203 3.69 12.28 -1.23
C VAL A 203 5.15 12.58 -1.57
N LYS A 204 6.08 12.40 -0.64
CA LYS A 204 7.50 12.71 -0.87
C LYS A 204 8.18 11.57 -1.63
N ASN A 205 8.96 11.93 -2.64
CA ASN A 205 9.94 11.02 -3.22
C ASN A 205 11.10 10.84 -2.23
N TYR A 206 11.73 9.67 -2.25
CA TYR A 206 12.96 9.44 -1.51
C TYR A 206 13.86 8.45 -2.25
N ASP A 207 15.17 8.59 -2.05
CA ASP A 207 16.15 7.62 -2.52
C ASP A 207 16.39 6.57 -1.45
N PHE A 208 16.52 5.33 -1.88
CA PHE A 208 16.77 4.22 -0.97
C PHE A 208 18.18 4.30 -0.36
N ASP A 209 18.26 4.25 0.97
CA ASP A 209 19.52 4.30 1.71
C ASP A 209 19.65 3.07 2.63
N TRP A 210 20.45 2.10 2.15
CA TRP A 210 20.80 0.88 2.88
C TRP A 210 21.38 1.15 4.26
N LYS A 211 22.26 2.15 4.39
CA LYS A 211 22.97 2.44 5.65
C LYS A 211 22.00 2.96 6.69
N ARG A 212 21.07 3.83 6.30
CA ARG A 212 20.04 4.35 7.19
C ARG A 212 19.07 3.26 7.61
N MET A 213 18.61 2.45 6.65
CA MET A 213 17.64 1.38 6.90
C MET A 213 18.17 0.35 7.91
N PHE A 214 19.45 -0.01 7.82
CA PHE A 214 20.10 -0.99 8.71
C PHE A 214 20.58 -0.46 10.06
N SER A 215 20.37 0.84 10.33
CA SER A 215 20.82 1.45 11.59
C SER A 215 19.97 0.98 12.77
N PHE A 216 20.61 0.70 13.91
CA PHE A 216 19.96 0.50 15.22
C PHE A 216 19.92 1.80 16.05
N GLU A 217 20.33 2.91 15.46
CA GLU A 217 20.27 4.25 16.03
C GLU A 217 19.31 5.12 15.21
N GLY A 218 18.50 5.92 15.90
CA GLY A 218 17.47 6.78 15.29
C GLY A 218 16.12 6.10 15.11
N ASP A 219 15.26 6.75 14.32
CA ASP A 219 13.87 6.32 14.09
C ASP A 219 13.80 5.25 12.98
N THR A 220 14.28 4.04 13.28
CA THR A 220 14.34 2.92 12.34
C THR A 220 13.57 1.69 12.83
N GLY A 221 13.21 0.79 11.92
CA GLY A 221 12.59 -0.49 12.25
C GLY A 221 13.42 -1.33 13.23
N PRO A 222 14.73 -1.54 12.99
CA PRO A 222 15.58 -2.28 13.92
C PRO A 222 15.63 -1.65 15.32
N TYR A 223 15.58 -0.31 15.44
CA TYR A 223 15.50 0.34 16.73
C TYR A 223 14.21 -0.01 17.48
N PHE A 224 13.05 0.05 16.82
CA PHE A 224 11.77 -0.33 17.43
C PHE A 224 11.72 -1.80 17.84
N GLN A 225 12.22 -2.71 16.99
CA GLN A 225 12.34 -4.13 17.33
C GLN A 225 13.27 -4.36 18.53
N TYR A 226 14.40 -3.65 18.58
CA TYR A 226 15.32 -3.73 19.71
C TYR A 226 14.71 -3.21 21.01
N ALA A 227 13.99 -2.09 20.97
CA ALA A 227 13.29 -1.54 22.13
C ALA A 227 12.26 -2.53 22.68
N HIS A 228 11.44 -3.12 21.79
CA HIS A 228 10.47 -4.16 22.16
C HIS A 228 11.15 -5.39 22.77
N ALA A 229 12.18 -5.93 22.11
CA ALA A 229 12.92 -7.10 22.62
C ALA A 229 13.54 -6.86 23.99
N ARG A 230 14.01 -5.64 24.26
CA ARG A 230 14.55 -5.25 25.58
C ARG A 230 13.47 -5.20 26.65
N LEU A 231 12.28 -4.68 26.34
CA LEU A 231 11.13 -4.70 27.26
C LEU A 231 10.71 -6.14 27.60
N CYS A 232 10.56 -7.02 26.60
CA CYS A 232 10.27 -8.44 26.85
C CYS A 232 11.38 -9.12 27.67
N SER A 233 12.65 -8.73 27.48
CA SER A 233 13.74 -9.24 28.30
C SER A 233 13.67 -8.77 29.76
N ILE A 234 13.15 -7.57 30.04
CA ILE A 234 12.95 -7.09 31.40
C ILE A 234 11.87 -7.94 32.08
N GLU A 235 10.73 -8.16 31.40
CA GLU A 235 9.64 -9.00 31.89
C GLU A 235 10.10 -10.43 32.21
N ARG A 236 10.88 -11.06 31.31
CA ARG A 236 11.45 -12.39 31.57
C ARG A 236 12.39 -12.44 32.77
N LYS A 237 13.17 -11.38 33.01
CA LYS A 237 14.15 -11.33 34.10
C LYS A 237 13.53 -11.07 35.47
N THR A 238 12.41 -10.36 35.50
CA THR A 238 11.73 -10.06 36.76
C THR A 238 10.78 -11.17 37.20
N GLU A 239 10.43 -12.11 36.31
CA GLU A 239 9.38 -13.13 36.53
C GLU A 239 8.03 -12.51 36.98
N MET A 240 7.85 -11.21 36.75
CA MET A 240 6.66 -10.48 37.13
C MET A 240 5.71 -10.40 35.94
N SER A 241 4.48 -10.86 36.13
CA SER A 241 3.40 -10.56 35.20
C SER A 241 2.97 -9.09 35.34
N VAL A 242 2.64 -8.46 34.23
CA VAL A 242 2.02 -7.12 34.23
C VAL A 242 0.74 -7.15 35.09
N ASN A 243 0.73 -6.38 36.17
CA ASN A 243 -0.44 -6.24 37.05
C ASN A 243 -1.23 -4.98 36.65
N PRO A 244 -2.44 -5.12 36.07
CA PRO A 244 -3.26 -3.96 35.69
C PRO A 244 -3.76 -3.14 36.89
N ASN A 245 -3.71 -3.72 38.09
CA ASN A 245 -4.09 -3.07 39.35
C ASN A 245 -2.87 -2.62 40.17
N ALA A 246 -1.70 -2.50 39.54
CA ALA A 246 -0.50 -2.01 40.21
C ALA A 246 -0.74 -0.61 40.80
N ASP A 247 -0.23 -0.37 42.00
CA ASP A 247 -0.31 0.93 42.64
C ASP A 247 0.64 1.92 41.97
N LEU A 248 0.09 2.78 41.11
CA LEU A 248 0.84 3.76 40.33
C LEU A 248 1.51 4.84 41.21
N ARG A 249 1.15 4.95 42.51
CA ARG A 249 1.82 5.87 43.45
C ARG A 249 3.30 5.54 43.62
N HIS A 250 3.71 4.29 43.37
CA HIS A 250 5.11 3.88 43.43
C HIS A 250 5.99 4.49 42.33
N LEU A 251 5.40 5.11 41.29
CA LEU A 251 6.15 5.85 40.27
C LEU A 251 6.68 7.20 40.79
N GLY A 252 6.14 7.69 41.91
CA GLY A 252 6.54 8.95 42.57
C GLY A 252 6.49 10.16 41.63
N ASP A 253 7.37 11.13 41.89
CA ASP A 253 7.53 12.35 41.07
C ASP A 253 8.55 12.16 39.93
N SER A 254 8.71 10.92 39.44
CA SER A 254 9.62 10.63 38.34
C SER A 254 9.14 11.32 37.06
N ARG A 255 9.85 12.37 36.65
CA ARG A 255 9.58 13.08 35.39
C ARG A 255 9.55 12.12 34.19
N ALA A 256 10.48 11.17 34.14
CA ALA A 256 10.54 10.18 33.07
C ALA A 256 9.29 9.27 33.04
N ALA A 257 8.77 8.87 34.21
CA ALA A 257 7.54 8.09 34.29
C ALA A 257 6.33 8.93 33.84
N GLY A 258 6.23 10.19 34.27
CA GLY A 258 5.18 11.11 33.84
C GLY A 258 5.16 11.36 32.33
N ASP A 259 6.33 11.56 31.73
CA ASP A 259 6.49 11.74 30.27
C ASP A 259 6.05 10.48 29.51
N LEU A 260 6.44 9.28 29.98
CA LEU A 260 6.06 8.01 29.36
C LEU A 260 4.55 7.72 29.47
N ILE A 261 3.94 7.96 30.63
CA ILE A 261 2.49 7.82 30.84
C ILE A 261 1.75 8.74 29.86
N THR A 262 2.18 9.99 29.76
CA THR A 262 1.59 10.97 28.84
C THR A 262 1.71 10.50 27.39
N MET A 263 2.85 9.94 26.99
CA MET A 263 3.06 9.40 25.65
C MET A 263 2.11 8.24 25.34
N ILE A 264 1.99 7.27 26.25
CA ILE A 264 1.09 6.11 26.09
C ILE A 264 -0.37 6.57 25.98
N ALA A 265 -0.77 7.53 26.83
CA ALA A 265 -2.14 8.05 26.84
C ALA A 265 -2.53 8.78 25.53
N ARG A 266 -1.56 9.23 24.73
CA ARG A 266 -1.79 9.86 23.42
C ARG A 266 -2.06 8.88 22.29
N TYR A 267 -1.77 7.58 22.47
CA TYR A 267 -1.91 6.61 21.39
C TYR A 267 -3.29 6.58 20.71
N PRO A 268 -4.43 6.62 21.44
CA PRO A 268 -5.76 6.67 20.80
C PRO A 268 -5.99 7.93 19.95
N GLN A 269 -5.39 9.05 20.33
CA GLN A 269 -5.46 10.28 19.54
C GLN A 269 -4.65 10.13 18.24
N ILE A 270 -3.43 9.60 18.32
CA ILE A 270 -2.58 9.37 17.15
C ILE A 270 -3.28 8.44 16.15
N VAL A 271 -3.89 7.34 16.61
CA VAL A 271 -4.66 6.42 15.74
C VAL A 271 -5.84 7.14 15.07
N ARG A 272 -6.53 8.03 15.78
CA ARG A 272 -7.61 8.83 15.18
C ARG A 272 -7.09 9.85 14.17
N GLU A 273 -5.91 10.40 14.39
CA GLU A 273 -5.28 11.35 13.46
C GLU A 273 -4.81 10.64 12.18
N THR A 274 -4.18 9.46 12.28
CA THR A 274 -3.72 8.69 11.12
C THR A 274 -4.89 8.20 10.25
N THR A 275 -6.03 7.83 10.85
CA THR A 275 -7.24 7.49 10.06
C THR A 275 -7.85 8.68 9.30
N ARG A 276 -7.50 9.92 9.67
CA ARG A 276 -7.95 11.15 8.96
C ARG A 276 -6.94 11.63 7.93
N SER A 277 -5.65 11.59 8.26
CA SER A 277 -4.58 12.02 7.36
C SER A 277 -4.21 10.95 6.33
N PHE A 278 -4.54 9.69 6.63
CA PHE A 278 -4.09 8.48 5.94
C PHE A 278 -2.57 8.34 5.89
N GLU A 279 -1.84 9.13 6.70
CA GLU A 279 -0.38 9.06 6.81
C GLU A 279 -0.02 7.93 7.81
N PRO A 280 0.87 7.00 7.42
CA PRO A 280 1.39 5.95 8.30
C PRO A 280 2.03 6.48 9.60
#